data_AF-A0A529ZWI9-F1
#
_entry.id   AF-A0A529ZWI9-F1
#
_cell.length_a   1.000
_cell.length_b   1.000
_cell.length_c   1.000
_cell.angle_alpha   90.00
_cell.angle_beta   90.00
_cell.angle_gamma   90.00
#
_symmetry.space_group_name_H-M   'P 1'
#
loop_
_entity.id
_entity.type
_entity.pdbx_description
1 polymer ?
#
loop_
_entity_poly.entity_id
_entity_poly.type
_entity_poly.pdbx_seq_one_letter_code
_entity_poly.pdbx_strand_id
1 'polypeptide(L)'
;FVPGTYAQDCVSVGACNGTDGLDATVDEAYAAGAKAAKEAGGKDSSGKTGKSAKPKVDAGESWSRGMLGAAPGAGPGTTVKAFVDFQNDVTAKDIRQAVHEGMHSIEHVKRFTTNGMATDQGKTSNMHGLAIAAEELGKPIPQVGLTTFRAPYTPVTFGSIVGHARGALFDPTRRTATHGWAARQGAVFEDVGHWKRAWYFPKAGEDMHAAVNRECVTVRKVGGLFDASTLGKIEVVGPDAAKFMELLYTNPWEKLETGRCRYGIMLREDGFIYDDGVVGRLAPDRFHVTTTTGGAPRVMNHMEDYLQTEFPHLNVWLTSITEQWAVIAVQGPKSRDI
;
A
#
# COMPACT_ATOMS: atom_id res chain seq x y z
N PHE A 1 26.95 21.51 -3.33
CA PHE A 1 25.49 21.65 -3.18
C PHE A 1 25.16 21.41 -1.72
N VAL A 2 24.39 22.30 -1.11
CA VAL A 2 23.91 22.17 0.29
C VAL A 2 22.38 22.22 0.28
N PRO A 3 21.71 21.67 1.32
CA PRO A 3 20.28 21.81 1.50
C PRO A 3 19.85 23.29 1.51
N GLY A 4 18.77 23.60 0.80
CA GLY A 4 18.10 24.90 0.88
C GLY A 4 16.88 24.81 1.77
N THR A 5 15.70 25.00 1.19
CA THR A 5 14.42 24.81 1.90
C THR A 5 14.19 23.32 2.20
N TYR A 6 13.90 23.01 3.46
CA TYR A 6 13.56 21.66 3.88
C TYR A 6 12.14 21.27 3.43
N ALA A 7 12.00 20.03 2.94
CA ALA A 7 10.70 19.50 2.49
C ALA A 7 9.82 18.98 3.65
N GLN A 8 10.41 18.82 4.83
CA GLN A 8 9.78 18.30 6.04
C GLN A 8 10.24 19.13 7.24
N ASP A 9 9.60 18.93 8.39
CA ASP A 9 10.06 19.50 9.66
C ASP A 9 11.34 18.78 10.11
N CYS A 10 12.46 19.22 9.54
CA CYS A 10 13.78 18.68 9.78
C CYS A 10 14.84 19.78 9.75
N VAL A 11 16.02 19.44 10.23
CA VAL A 11 17.19 20.32 10.25
C VAL A 11 18.41 19.53 9.79
N SER A 12 19.19 20.11 8.88
CA SER A 12 20.49 19.57 8.49
C SER A 12 21.55 20.17 9.42
N VAL A 13 22.49 19.36 9.89
CA VAL A 13 23.51 19.74 10.87
C VAL A 13 24.88 19.21 10.43
N GLY A 14 25.93 20.01 10.58
CA GLY A 14 27.30 19.61 10.25
C GLY A 14 27.58 19.65 8.76
N ALA A 15 28.46 18.77 8.28
CA ALA A 15 28.92 18.78 6.89
C ALA A 15 27.80 18.68 5.85
N CYS A 16 26.67 18.01 6.18
CA CYS A 16 25.53 17.96 5.27
C CYS A 16 24.81 19.31 5.11
N ASN A 17 24.95 20.21 6.09
CA ASN A 17 24.50 21.61 6.01
C ASN A 17 25.59 22.57 5.46
N GLY A 18 26.78 22.05 5.16
CA GLY A 18 27.95 22.84 4.76
C GLY A 18 28.77 23.40 5.92
N THR A 19 28.56 22.92 7.15
CA THR A 19 29.40 23.26 8.30
C THR A 19 30.60 22.31 8.37
N ASP A 20 31.79 22.80 8.03
CA ASP A 20 33.01 21.96 7.97
C ASP A 20 33.79 21.91 9.31
N GLY A 21 33.71 22.97 10.13
CA GLY A 21 34.40 23.03 11.41
C GLY A 21 33.78 22.11 12.47
N LEU A 22 34.60 21.34 13.19
CA LEU A 22 34.12 20.45 14.25
C LEU A 22 33.48 21.23 15.41
N ASP A 23 34.09 22.36 15.79
CA ASP A 23 33.56 23.29 16.79
C ASP A 23 32.20 23.86 16.37
N ALA A 24 32.11 24.40 15.15
CA ALA A 24 30.86 24.92 14.60
C ALA A 24 29.78 23.84 14.48
N THR A 25 30.16 22.61 14.09
CA THR A 25 29.23 21.47 13.98
C THR A 25 28.65 21.09 15.34
N VAL A 26 29.47 21.06 16.39
CA VAL A 26 29.01 20.77 17.76
C VAL A 26 28.04 21.86 18.24
N ASP A 27 28.37 23.13 17.97
CA ASP A 27 27.52 24.26 18.33
C ASP A 27 26.16 24.20 17.63
N GLU A 28 26.17 23.96 16.32
CA GLU A 28 25.00 23.79 15.48
C GLU A 28 24.13 22.61 15.95
N ALA A 29 24.74 21.46 16.24
CA ALA A 29 24.03 20.26 16.67
C ALA A 29 23.28 20.46 18.00
N TYR A 30 23.92 21.09 18.99
CA TYR A 30 23.29 21.36 20.27
C TYR A 30 22.13 22.36 20.15
N ALA A 31 22.31 23.41 19.34
CA ALA A 31 21.24 24.38 19.09
C ALA A 31 20.05 23.73 18.37
N ALA A 32 20.32 22.95 17.32
CA ALA A 32 19.31 22.23 16.56
C ALA A 32 18.55 21.21 17.42
N GLY A 33 19.26 20.41 18.22
CA GLY A 33 18.65 19.43 19.11
C GLY A 33 17.79 20.07 20.22
N ALA A 34 18.27 21.15 20.84
CA ALA A 34 17.50 21.88 21.85
C ALA A 34 16.23 22.52 21.26
N LYS A 35 16.34 23.09 20.06
CA LYS A 35 15.21 23.64 19.33
C LYS A 35 14.18 22.54 18.99
N ALA A 36 14.62 21.44 18.39
CA ALA A 36 13.75 20.32 18.02
C ALA A 36 13.04 19.71 19.24
N ALA A 37 13.75 19.56 20.36
CA ALA A 37 13.14 19.10 21.61
C ALA A 37 12.05 20.05 22.12
N LYS A 38 12.29 21.37 22.07
CA LYS A 38 11.32 22.38 22.47
C LYS A 38 10.10 22.41 21.56
N GLU A 39 10.30 22.35 20.25
CA GLU A 39 9.23 22.32 19.24
C GLU A 39 8.38 21.04 19.33
N ALA A 40 9.01 19.91 19.70
CA ALA A 40 8.30 18.67 20.01
C ALA A 40 7.57 18.68 21.38
N GLY A 41 7.52 19.81 22.07
CA GLY A 41 6.82 19.95 23.37
C GLY A 41 7.63 19.44 24.57
N GLY A 42 8.93 19.18 24.40
CA GLY A 42 9.84 18.92 25.51
C GLY A 42 9.84 20.11 26.48
N LYS A 43 9.51 19.85 27.75
CA LYS A 43 9.63 20.87 28.81
C LYS A 43 11.08 21.28 28.89
N ASP A 44 11.32 22.58 28.84
CA ASP A 44 12.64 23.17 29.01
C ASP A 44 13.26 22.61 30.30
N SER A 45 14.22 21.69 30.16
CA SER A 45 14.90 21.07 31.30
C SER A 45 16.03 21.95 31.82
N SER A 46 15.91 23.27 31.60
CA SER A 46 16.81 24.35 32.03
C SER A 46 17.07 24.41 33.55
N GLY A 47 16.61 23.42 34.32
CA GLY A 47 17.04 23.19 35.70
C GLY A 47 17.07 21.74 36.23
N LYS A 48 16.78 20.67 35.46
CA LYS A 48 16.62 19.30 36.05
C LYS A 48 17.14 18.10 35.23
N THR A 49 18.10 18.28 34.35
CA THR A 49 18.83 17.15 33.72
C THR A 49 20.31 17.34 33.96
N GLY A 50 21.01 16.30 34.43
CA GLY A 50 22.44 16.33 34.71
C GLY A 50 23.20 17.02 33.59
N LYS A 51 24.09 17.95 33.94
CA LYS A 51 24.92 18.71 33.00
C LYS A 51 25.66 17.75 32.06
N SER A 52 25.05 17.39 30.93
CA SER A 52 25.80 16.94 29.77
C SER A 52 26.61 18.16 29.35
N ALA A 53 27.85 18.23 29.81
CA ALA A 53 28.75 19.27 29.38
C ALA A 53 28.90 19.14 27.86
N LYS A 54 28.56 20.19 27.12
CA LYS A 54 28.84 20.29 25.70
C LYS A 54 30.33 19.95 25.49
N PRO A 55 30.66 18.97 24.62
CA PRO A 55 32.04 18.61 24.36
C PRO A 55 32.87 19.83 23.96
N LYS A 56 34.06 19.96 24.54
CA LYS A 56 35.03 20.95 24.09
C LYS A 56 35.79 20.38 22.90
N VAL A 57 35.90 21.17 21.84
CA VAL A 57 36.73 20.81 20.70
C VAL A 57 38.16 21.26 20.99
N ASP A 58 39.07 20.30 21.16
CA ASP A 58 40.47 20.56 21.50
C ASP A 58 41.36 20.76 20.27
N ALA A 59 40.95 20.26 19.10
CA ALA A 59 41.61 20.46 17.82
C ALA A 59 40.60 20.36 16.68
N GLY A 60 40.89 21.06 15.58
CA GLY A 60 40.09 21.02 14.36
C GLY A 60 40.98 21.21 13.14
N GLU A 61 40.60 20.56 12.04
CA GLU A 61 41.20 20.77 10.73
C GLU A 61 40.14 21.35 9.81
N SER A 62 40.54 22.32 8.99
CA SER A 62 39.68 22.90 7.95
C SER A 62 40.30 22.57 6.60
N TRP A 63 39.56 21.86 5.76
CA TRP A 63 40.00 21.50 4.43
C TRP A 63 39.21 22.25 3.37
N SER A 64 39.83 23.22 2.70
CA SER A 64 39.16 24.04 1.67
C SER A 64 39.50 23.63 0.23
N ARG A 65 40.12 22.46 0.01
CA ARG A 65 40.72 22.10 -1.29
C ARG A 65 40.27 20.73 -1.79
N GLY A 66 39.06 20.65 -2.32
CA GLY A 66 38.57 19.49 -3.06
C GLY A 66 38.85 19.59 -4.56
N MET A 67 38.88 18.46 -5.24
CA MET A 67 38.85 18.40 -6.69
C MET A 67 37.46 17.95 -7.16
N LEU A 68 36.90 18.65 -8.15
CA LEU A 68 35.72 18.21 -8.90
C LEU A 68 36.08 18.08 -10.37
N GLY A 69 35.49 17.08 -11.03
CA GLY A 69 35.75 16.78 -12.44
C GLY A 69 36.93 15.83 -12.65
N ALA A 70 37.60 15.93 -13.80
CA ALA A 70 38.66 15.01 -14.23
C ALA A 70 40.06 15.44 -13.77
N ALA A 71 40.88 14.49 -13.32
CA ALA A 71 42.25 14.71 -12.79
C ALA A 71 43.14 15.59 -13.71
N PRO A 72 44.12 16.34 -13.16
CA PRO A 72 45.09 17.05 -13.99
C PRO A 72 45.76 16.11 -15.00
N GLY A 73 45.81 16.52 -16.27
CA GLY A 73 46.31 15.68 -17.37
C GLY A 73 45.25 14.81 -18.07
N ALA A 74 44.00 14.80 -17.61
CA ALA A 74 42.86 14.12 -18.23
C ALA A 74 41.80 15.10 -18.80
N GLY A 75 42.27 16.24 -19.32
CA GLY A 75 41.43 17.26 -19.94
C GLY A 75 40.87 16.85 -21.31
N PRO A 76 40.07 17.73 -21.95
CA PRO A 76 39.56 17.52 -23.29
C PRO A 76 40.67 17.19 -24.31
N GLY A 77 40.42 16.23 -25.21
CA GLY A 77 41.37 15.82 -26.26
C GLY A 77 42.52 14.91 -25.81
N THR A 78 42.60 14.55 -24.52
CA THR A 78 43.59 13.58 -24.03
C THR A 78 43.13 12.13 -24.22
N THR A 79 44.07 11.19 -24.32
CA THR A 79 43.80 9.75 -24.46
C THR A 79 43.89 8.98 -23.15
N VAL A 80 44.12 9.68 -22.03
CA VAL A 80 44.24 9.08 -20.70
C VAL A 80 42.89 8.57 -20.23
N LYS A 81 42.85 7.35 -19.70
CA LYS A 81 41.65 6.80 -19.06
C LYS A 81 41.46 7.41 -17.68
N ALA A 82 40.55 8.36 -17.56
CA ALA A 82 40.13 8.93 -16.29
C ALA A 82 38.72 8.42 -15.93
N PHE A 83 38.66 7.42 -15.05
CA PHE A 83 37.40 6.87 -14.55
C PHE A 83 36.69 7.86 -13.63
N VAL A 84 35.38 7.98 -13.82
CA VAL A 84 34.46 8.83 -13.07
C VAL A 84 33.49 7.96 -12.27
N ASP A 85 32.94 6.92 -12.91
CA ASP A 85 32.14 5.88 -12.27
C ASP A 85 32.87 4.55 -12.40
N PHE A 86 33.40 4.03 -11.29
CA PHE A 86 34.18 2.80 -11.29
C PHE A 86 33.32 1.54 -11.45
N GLN A 87 32.06 1.57 -11.03
CA GLN A 87 31.24 0.35 -11.05
C GLN A 87 30.64 0.11 -12.45
N ASN A 88 30.39 1.18 -13.19
CA ASN A 88 29.91 1.12 -14.57
C ASN A 88 31.00 1.42 -15.61
N ASP A 89 32.27 1.49 -15.21
CA ASP A 89 33.42 1.80 -16.07
C ASP A 89 33.28 3.10 -16.89
N VAL A 90 32.56 4.10 -16.35
CA VAL A 90 32.35 5.38 -17.04
C VAL A 90 33.58 6.25 -16.87
N THR A 91 34.09 6.77 -17.98
CA THR A 91 35.23 7.69 -18.00
C THR A 91 34.82 9.13 -18.31
N ALA A 92 35.72 10.08 -18.05
CA ALA A 92 35.54 11.46 -18.43
C ALA A 92 35.31 11.64 -19.95
N LYS A 93 35.90 10.75 -20.77
CA LYS A 93 35.69 10.74 -22.22
C LYS A 93 34.24 10.44 -22.58
N ASP A 94 33.61 9.48 -21.90
CA ASP A 94 32.23 9.07 -22.19
C ASP A 94 31.23 10.19 -21.88
N ILE A 95 31.47 10.93 -20.80
CA ILE A 95 30.66 12.10 -20.41
C ILE A 95 30.80 13.23 -21.43
N ARG A 96 32.03 13.53 -21.87
CA ARG A 96 32.25 14.54 -22.92
C ARG A 96 31.63 14.11 -24.25
N GLN A 97 31.76 12.83 -24.61
CA GLN A 97 31.12 12.29 -25.80
C GLN A 97 29.60 12.47 -25.73
N ALA A 98 28.95 12.19 -24.59
CA ALA A 98 27.51 12.40 -24.45
C ALA A 98 27.11 13.85 -24.76
N VAL A 99 27.89 14.83 -24.29
CA VAL A 99 27.65 16.25 -24.60
C VAL A 99 27.87 16.54 -26.10
N HIS A 100 28.92 15.99 -26.71
CA HIS A 100 29.17 16.12 -28.16
C HIS A 100 28.05 15.50 -29.02
N GLU A 101 27.41 14.44 -28.56
CA GLU A 101 26.23 13.82 -29.20
C GLU A 101 24.93 14.65 -29.00
N GLY A 102 25.03 15.85 -28.43
CA GLY A 102 23.91 16.79 -28.29
C GLY A 102 23.15 16.69 -26.96
N MET A 103 23.70 16.00 -25.95
CA MET A 103 23.04 15.90 -24.65
C MET A 103 23.34 17.13 -23.78
N HIS A 104 22.32 17.96 -23.56
CA HIS A 104 22.42 19.16 -22.73
C HIS A 104 21.91 18.98 -21.29
N SER A 105 21.00 18.04 -21.07
CA SER A 105 20.47 17.73 -19.73
C SER A 105 21.35 16.72 -19.02
N ILE A 106 21.65 16.96 -17.74
CA ILE A 106 22.39 15.99 -16.92
C ILE A 106 21.67 14.64 -16.83
N GLU A 107 20.33 14.64 -16.93
CA GLU A 107 19.53 13.42 -16.95
C GLU A 107 19.73 12.61 -18.25
N HIS A 108 20.01 13.27 -19.38
CA HIS A 108 20.38 12.58 -20.63
C HIS A 108 21.81 12.03 -20.54
N VAL A 109 22.76 12.84 -20.09
CA VAL A 109 24.16 12.42 -19.89
C VAL A 109 24.23 11.20 -18.97
N LYS A 110 23.50 11.21 -17.85
CA LYS A 110 23.34 10.07 -16.94
C LYS A 110 22.84 8.81 -17.66
N ARG A 111 21.75 8.91 -18.44
CA ARG A 111 21.13 7.75 -19.11
C ARG A 111 21.98 7.18 -20.24
N PHE A 112 22.70 8.03 -20.96
CA PHE A 112 23.56 7.61 -22.04
C PHE A 112 24.84 6.94 -21.55
N THR A 113 25.48 7.55 -20.54
CA THR A 113 26.75 7.05 -20.01
C THR A 113 26.58 5.97 -18.94
N THR A 114 25.39 5.87 -18.33
CA THR A 114 25.12 5.10 -17.11
C THR A 114 25.81 5.62 -15.84
N ASN A 115 26.39 6.82 -15.87
CA ASN A 115 27.04 7.45 -14.71
C ASN A 115 26.07 7.58 -13.52
N GLY A 116 26.46 7.05 -12.36
CA GLY A 116 25.71 7.12 -11.12
C GLY A 116 24.46 6.23 -11.08
N MET A 117 24.36 5.25 -12.00
CA MET A 117 23.27 4.27 -12.04
C MET A 117 23.63 2.93 -11.38
N ALA A 118 24.85 2.81 -10.85
CA ALA A 118 25.32 1.60 -10.21
C ALA A 118 24.74 1.41 -8.79
N THR A 119 25.19 0.37 -8.07
CA THR A 119 24.65 0.03 -6.74
C THR A 119 24.98 1.07 -5.66
N ASP A 120 26.01 1.88 -5.88
CA ASP A 120 26.38 3.00 -5.03
C ASP A 120 25.50 4.25 -5.26
N GLN A 121 24.71 4.28 -6.34
CA GLN A 121 23.88 5.40 -6.79
C GLN A 121 24.70 6.70 -7.02
N GLY A 122 25.94 6.55 -7.49
CA GLY A 122 26.82 7.67 -7.87
C GLY A 122 27.24 8.56 -6.71
N LYS A 123 27.36 7.99 -5.50
CA LYS A 123 27.85 8.71 -4.30
C LYS A 123 29.24 9.29 -4.51
N THR A 124 30.08 8.64 -5.32
CA THR A 124 31.42 9.11 -5.68
C THR A 124 31.52 9.66 -7.11
N SER A 125 30.60 9.33 -8.01
CA SER A 125 30.71 9.68 -9.44
C SER A 125 29.90 10.91 -9.86
N ASN A 126 28.71 11.15 -9.29
CA ASN A 126 27.76 12.15 -9.81
C ASN A 126 28.31 13.57 -9.81
N MET A 127 29.00 13.99 -8.74
CA MET A 127 29.55 15.35 -8.65
C MET A 127 30.71 15.57 -9.64
N HIS A 128 31.52 14.55 -9.89
CA HIS A 128 32.59 14.62 -10.89
C HIS A 128 32.03 14.61 -12.30
N GLY A 129 31.05 13.74 -12.58
CA GLY A 129 30.40 13.68 -13.88
C GLY A 129 29.65 14.96 -14.23
N LEU A 130 28.97 15.56 -13.25
CA LEU A 130 28.34 16.87 -13.38
C LEU A 130 29.35 17.97 -13.70
N ALA A 131 30.51 17.98 -13.01
CA ALA A 131 31.55 18.97 -13.27
C ALA A 131 32.15 18.85 -14.68
N ILE A 132 32.35 17.62 -15.18
CA ILE A 132 32.84 17.37 -16.54
C ILE A 132 31.79 17.77 -17.58
N ALA A 133 30.51 17.43 -17.37
CA ALA A 133 29.44 17.86 -18.26
C ALA A 133 29.28 19.40 -18.26
N ALA A 134 29.45 20.06 -17.11
CA ALA A 134 29.40 21.51 -16.98
C ALA A 134 30.57 22.20 -17.72
N GLU A 135 31.79 21.66 -17.59
CA GLU A 135 32.97 22.08 -18.35
C GLU A 135 32.69 22.01 -19.86
N GLU A 136 32.22 20.86 -20.34
CA GLU A 136 31.99 20.62 -21.77
C GLU A 136 30.82 21.46 -22.33
N LEU A 137 29.79 21.73 -21.52
CA LEU A 137 28.67 22.60 -21.90
C LEU A 137 29.00 24.09 -21.81
N GLY A 138 30.17 24.46 -21.27
CA GLY A 138 30.52 25.86 -21.00
C GLY A 138 29.59 26.55 -20.00
N LYS A 139 29.02 25.81 -19.04
CA LYS A 139 28.05 26.32 -18.06
C LYS A 139 28.57 26.16 -16.62
N PRO A 140 28.24 27.09 -15.70
CA PRO A 140 28.46 26.88 -14.28
C PRO A 140 27.70 25.65 -13.76
N ILE A 141 28.29 24.87 -12.84
CA ILE A 141 27.70 23.66 -12.24
C ILE A 141 26.24 23.86 -11.76
N PRO A 142 25.88 24.94 -11.04
CA PRO A 142 24.50 25.14 -10.59
C PRO A 142 23.46 25.24 -11.72
N GLN A 143 23.86 25.64 -12.94
CA GLN A 143 22.95 25.79 -14.09
C GLN A 143 22.69 24.47 -14.83
N VAL A 144 23.58 23.48 -14.69
CA VAL A 144 23.37 22.14 -15.26
C VAL A 144 22.39 21.32 -14.41
N GLY A 145 22.40 21.56 -13.09
CA GLY A 145 21.48 20.94 -12.14
C GLY A 145 21.94 19.56 -11.67
N LEU A 146 21.36 19.11 -10.56
CA LEU A 146 21.57 17.75 -10.04
C LEU A 146 20.60 16.78 -10.72
N THR A 147 20.95 15.49 -10.69
CA THR A 147 19.97 14.44 -10.99
C THR A 147 19.05 14.21 -9.79
N THR A 148 17.89 13.60 -10.04
CA THR A 148 16.90 13.35 -8.97
C THR A 148 17.44 12.36 -7.93
N PHE A 149 17.39 12.73 -6.65
CA PHE A 149 17.64 11.81 -5.53
C PHE A 149 16.39 10.97 -5.23
N ARG A 150 16.56 9.66 -5.03
CA ARG A 150 15.45 8.71 -4.80
C ARG A 150 15.76 7.81 -3.61
N ALA A 151 14.71 7.40 -2.91
CA ALA A 151 14.79 6.29 -1.97
C ALA A 151 14.94 4.95 -2.73
N PRO A 152 15.54 3.92 -2.10
CA PRO A 152 16.23 3.96 -0.81
C PRO A 152 17.64 4.57 -0.92
N TYR A 153 18.14 5.20 0.15
CA TYR A 153 19.48 5.83 0.18
C TYR A 153 20.62 4.83 -0.13
N THR A 154 20.48 3.61 0.37
CA THR A 154 21.28 2.43 0.05
C THR A 154 20.35 1.24 -0.17
N PRO A 155 20.74 0.23 -0.97
CA PRO A 155 19.91 -0.94 -1.21
C PRO A 155 19.39 -1.59 0.09
N VAL A 156 18.12 -1.98 0.08
CA VAL A 156 17.46 -2.72 1.16
C VAL A 156 16.97 -4.05 0.58
N THR A 157 17.08 -5.14 1.35
CA THR A 157 16.64 -6.45 0.89
C THR A 157 15.11 -6.50 0.76
N PHE A 158 14.59 -7.23 -0.23
CA PHE A 158 13.14 -7.43 -0.35
C PHE A 158 12.55 -8.12 0.88
N GLY A 159 13.30 -9.01 1.54
CA GLY A 159 12.89 -9.65 2.79
C GLY A 159 12.62 -8.66 3.92
N SER A 160 13.44 -7.61 4.04
CA SER A 160 13.20 -6.53 5.03
C SER A 160 11.93 -5.74 4.73
N ILE A 161 11.59 -5.55 3.45
CA ILE A 161 10.38 -4.84 3.01
C ILE A 161 9.12 -5.68 3.27
N VAL A 162 9.17 -6.97 2.93
CA VAL A 162 8.04 -7.90 3.10
C VAL A 162 7.80 -8.24 4.58
N GLY A 163 8.87 -8.31 5.39
CA GLY A 163 8.77 -8.59 6.81
C GLY A 163 8.09 -9.93 7.10
N HIS A 164 7.01 -9.87 7.88
CA HIS A 164 6.23 -11.06 8.28
C HIS A 164 5.10 -11.44 7.32
N ALA A 165 4.85 -10.66 6.26
CA ALA A 165 3.80 -10.94 5.27
C ALA A 165 4.23 -12.07 4.31
N ARG A 166 4.31 -13.30 4.83
CA ARG A 166 4.78 -14.50 4.11
C ARG A 166 4.07 -15.77 4.58
N GLY A 167 3.96 -16.75 3.68
CA GLY A 167 3.35 -18.05 3.98
C GLY A 167 1.91 -17.89 4.48
N ALA A 168 1.57 -18.51 5.61
CA ALA A 168 0.23 -18.42 6.20
C ALA A 168 -0.16 -17.01 6.71
N LEU A 169 0.82 -16.10 6.84
CA LEU A 169 0.60 -14.70 7.23
C LEU A 169 0.62 -13.74 6.04
N PHE A 170 0.73 -14.25 4.81
CA PHE A 170 0.73 -13.41 3.61
C PHE A 170 -0.60 -12.66 3.47
N ASP A 171 -1.72 -13.33 3.75
CA ASP A 171 -3.08 -12.78 3.67
C ASP A 171 -3.97 -13.49 4.71
N PRO A 172 -4.92 -12.83 5.38
CA PRO A 172 -5.71 -13.46 6.43
C PRO A 172 -6.58 -14.58 5.88
N THR A 173 -6.66 -15.67 6.65
CA THR A 173 -7.57 -16.79 6.37
C THR A 173 -8.76 -16.74 7.31
N ARG A 174 -9.96 -16.49 6.77
CA ARG A 174 -11.23 -16.50 7.50
C ARG A 174 -11.88 -17.88 7.45
N ARG A 175 -12.42 -18.31 8.58
CA ARG A 175 -13.04 -19.63 8.78
C ARG A 175 -14.39 -19.46 9.45
N THR A 176 -15.40 -20.20 8.98
CA THR A 176 -16.72 -20.21 9.63
C THR A 176 -16.67 -21.04 10.91
N ALA A 177 -17.70 -20.91 11.76
CA ALA A 177 -17.84 -21.73 12.96
C ALA A 177 -17.88 -23.25 12.65
N THR A 178 -18.32 -23.65 11.45
CA THR A 178 -18.39 -25.06 11.04
C THR A 178 -17.09 -25.59 10.43
N HIS A 179 -16.09 -24.75 10.18
CA HIS A 179 -14.86 -25.13 9.48
C HIS A 179 -14.17 -26.35 10.12
N GLY A 180 -14.09 -26.38 11.45
CA GLY A 180 -13.49 -27.50 12.18
C GLY A 180 -14.28 -28.81 12.01
N TRP A 181 -15.61 -28.74 11.90
CA TRP A 181 -16.44 -29.92 11.60
C TRP A 181 -16.22 -30.37 10.15
N ALA A 182 -16.25 -29.45 9.19
CA ALA A 182 -16.06 -29.76 7.78
C ALA A 182 -14.70 -30.43 7.53
N ALA A 183 -13.63 -29.92 8.13
CA ALA A 183 -12.30 -30.52 8.04
C ALA A 183 -12.26 -31.96 8.59
N ARG A 184 -12.94 -32.24 9.71
CA ARG A 184 -13.04 -33.61 10.25
C ARG A 184 -13.86 -34.56 9.37
N GLN A 185 -14.81 -34.03 8.58
CA GLN A 185 -15.56 -34.79 7.59
C GLN A 185 -14.80 -34.97 6.26
N GLY A 186 -13.55 -34.49 6.17
CA GLY A 186 -12.74 -34.62 4.97
C GLY A 186 -13.10 -33.62 3.86
N ALA A 187 -13.70 -32.48 4.20
CA ALA A 187 -13.96 -31.43 3.23
C ALA A 187 -12.69 -30.98 2.51
N VAL A 188 -12.78 -30.84 1.20
CA VAL A 188 -11.80 -30.07 0.41
C VAL A 188 -12.23 -28.61 0.44
N PHE A 189 -11.29 -27.67 0.57
CA PHE A 189 -11.60 -26.24 0.71
C PHE A 189 -11.20 -25.43 -0.53
N GLU A 190 -12.05 -24.48 -0.90
CA GLU A 190 -11.75 -23.43 -1.88
C GLU A 190 -11.44 -22.09 -1.19
N ASP A 191 -10.70 -21.23 -1.89
CA ASP A 191 -10.44 -19.83 -1.50
C ASP A 191 -11.48 -18.92 -2.16
N VAL A 192 -12.36 -18.32 -1.35
CA VAL A 192 -13.35 -17.33 -1.80
C VAL A 192 -13.04 -15.99 -1.14
N GLY A 193 -12.21 -15.21 -1.82
CA GLY A 193 -11.49 -14.11 -1.18
C GLY A 193 -10.68 -14.65 -0.02
N HIS A 194 -10.83 -14.07 1.17
CA HIS A 194 -10.14 -14.52 2.37
C HIS A 194 -10.81 -15.73 3.05
N TRP A 195 -11.98 -16.20 2.58
CA TRP A 195 -12.70 -17.30 3.23
C TRP A 195 -12.24 -18.67 2.71
N LYS A 196 -12.00 -19.60 3.64
CA LYS A 196 -11.91 -21.04 3.33
C LYS A 196 -13.29 -21.68 3.43
N ARG A 197 -13.90 -21.97 2.27
CA ARG A 197 -15.22 -22.60 2.17
C ARG A 197 -15.10 -24.06 1.78
N ALA A 198 -15.97 -24.90 2.33
CA ALA A 198 -16.02 -26.30 1.91
C ALA A 198 -16.46 -26.35 0.45
N TRP A 199 -15.58 -26.85 -0.41
CA TRP A 199 -15.78 -26.97 -1.85
C TRP A 199 -16.61 -28.22 -2.18
N TYR A 200 -16.23 -29.36 -1.60
CA TYR A 200 -16.95 -30.63 -1.69
C TYR A 200 -16.48 -31.62 -0.60
N PHE A 201 -17.25 -32.69 -0.38
CA PHE A 201 -16.97 -33.74 0.62
C PHE A 201 -16.80 -35.11 -0.08
N PRO A 202 -15.56 -35.49 -0.46
CA PRO A 202 -15.30 -36.76 -1.12
C PRO A 202 -15.44 -37.95 -0.15
N LYS A 203 -15.93 -39.08 -0.67
CA LYS A 203 -15.78 -40.39 -0.02
C LYS A 203 -14.51 -41.09 -0.51
N ALA A 204 -14.09 -42.14 0.21
CA ALA A 204 -12.93 -42.93 -0.18
C ALA A 204 -13.05 -43.44 -1.63
N GLY A 205 -12.06 -43.12 -2.46
CA GLY A 205 -12.00 -43.51 -3.87
C GLY A 205 -12.74 -42.59 -4.84
N GLU A 206 -13.39 -41.52 -4.39
CA GLU A 206 -14.01 -40.53 -5.28
C GLU A 206 -13.03 -39.42 -5.68
N ASP A 207 -13.07 -39.04 -6.96
CA ASP A 207 -12.56 -37.75 -7.41
C ASP A 207 -13.60 -36.63 -7.20
N MET A 208 -13.23 -35.40 -7.55
CA MET A 208 -14.12 -34.24 -7.41
C MET A 208 -15.43 -34.41 -8.18
N HIS A 209 -15.38 -34.89 -9.43
CA HIS A 209 -16.57 -35.01 -10.27
C HIS A 209 -17.55 -36.05 -9.74
N ALA A 210 -17.04 -37.20 -9.29
CA ALA A 210 -17.85 -38.24 -8.67
C ALA A 210 -18.50 -37.76 -7.37
N ALA A 211 -17.73 -37.10 -6.50
CA ALA A 211 -18.24 -36.54 -5.24
C ALA A 211 -19.33 -35.49 -5.47
N VAL A 212 -19.06 -34.49 -6.31
CA VAL A 212 -20.00 -33.40 -6.61
C VAL A 212 -21.25 -33.92 -7.33
N ASN A 213 -21.11 -34.89 -8.25
CA ASN A 213 -22.27 -35.52 -8.90
C ASN A 213 -23.15 -36.25 -7.87
N ARG A 214 -22.55 -37.02 -6.96
CA ARG A 214 -23.26 -37.68 -5.86
C ARG A 214 -23.97 -36.66 -4.98
N GLU A 215 -23.31 -35.58 -4.57
CA GLU A 215 -23.90 -34.51 -3.76
C GLU A 215 -25.10 -33.85 -4.46
N CYS A 216 -24.93 -33.45 -5.72
CA CYS A 216 -26.01 -32.87 -6.53
C CYS A 216 -27.24 -33.79 -6.60
N VAL A 217 -27.04 -35.07 -6.88
CA VAL A 217 -28.12 -36.06 -6.94
C VAL A 217 -28.76 -36.25 -5.55
N THR A 218 -27.95 -36.30 -4.49
CA THR A 218 -28.43 -36.50 -3.11
C THR A 218 -29.32 -35.35 -2.65
N VAL A 219 -28.92 -34.10 -2.88
CA VAL A 219 -29.71 -32.92 -2.51
C VAL A 219 -31.07 -32.94 -3.21
N ARG A 220 -31.11 -33.29 -4.51
CA ARG A 220 -32.36 -33.31 -5.29
C ARG A 220 -33.27 -34.48 -4.95
N LYS A 221 -32.73 -35.64 -4.57
CA LYS A 221 -33.53 -36.85 -4.25
C LYS A 221 -33.94 -36.92 -2.78
N VAL A 222 -33.15 -36.35 -1.88
CA VAL A 222 -33.31 -36.51 -0.43
C VAL A 222 -33.19 -35.15 0.25
N GLY A 223 -31.96 -34.67 0.40
CA GLY A 223 -31.65 -33.39 1.02
C GLY A 223 -30.16 -33.26 1.30
N GLY A 224 -29.71 -32.03 1.57
CA GLY A 224 -28.33 -31.74 1.95
C GLY A 224 -28.21 -30.44 2.72
N LEU A 225 -27.04 -30.27 3.33
CA LEU A 225 -26.68 -29.13 4.14
C LEU A 225 -25.57 -28.35 3.46
N PHE A 226 -25.67 -27.03 3.48
CA PHE A 226 -24.65 -26.13 2.95
C PHE A 226 -24.38 -24.99 3.93
N ASP A 227 -23.12 -24.76 4.25
CA ASP A 227 -22.70 -23.61 5.06
C ASP A 227 -22.68 -22.34 4.21
N ALA A 228 -23.72 -21.53 4.37
CA ALA A 228 -23.89 -20.23 3.71
C ALA A 228 -23.44 -19.06 4.60
N SER A 229 -22.73 -19.32 5.70
CA SER A 229 -22.33 -18.30 6.68
C SER A 229 -21.46 -17.19 6.08
N THR A 230 -20.80 -17.42 4.95
CA THR A 230 -19.87 -16.45 4.34
C THR A 230 -20.55 -15.33 3.56
N LEU A 231 -21.85 -15.43 3.24
CA LEU A 231 -22.58 -14.34 2.58
C LEU A 231 -22.49 -13.06 3.40
N GLY A 232 -22.41 -11.91 2.73
CA GLY A 232 -22.54 -10.63 3.43
C GLY A 232 -23.94 -10.49 4.00
N LYS A 233 -24.04 -9.87 5.17
CA LYS A 233 -25.31 -9.62 5.86
C LYS A 233 -25.27 -8.21 6.42
N ILE A 234 -26.23 -7.39 6.03
CA ILE A 234 -26.35 -5.99 6.46
C ILE A 234 -27.76 -5.80 7.01
N GLU A 235 -27.88 -5.24 8.20
CA GLU A 235 -29.15 -4.68 8.65
C GLU A 235 -29.28 -3.25 8.17
N VAL A 236 -30.41 -2.96 7.54
CA VAL A 236 -30.80 -1.62 7.10
C VAL A 236 -32.01 -1.23 7.93
N VAL A 237 -31.84 -0.27 8.82
CA VAL A 237 -32.84 0.09 9.84
C VAL A 237 -33.16 1.58 9.75
N GLY A 238 -34.42 1.94 9.93
CA GLY A 238 -34.86 3.34 10.03
C GLY A 238 -36.15 3.60 9.24
N PRO A 239 -36.84 4.72 9.52
CA PRO A 239 -38.13 5.02 8.89
C PRO A 239 -38.03 5.17 7.37
N ASP A 240 -36.85 5.55 6.85
CA ASP A 240 -36.60 5.72 5.42
C ASP A 240 -35.95 4.48 4.76
N ALA A 241 -35.82 3.36 5.48
CA ALA A 241 -35.08 2.18 5.00
C ALA A 241 -35.65 1.62 3.68
N ALA A 242 -36.97 1.53 3.55
CA ALA A 242 -37.58 1.02 2.32
C ALA A 242 -37.33 1.92 1.10
N LYS A 243 -37.37 3.25 1.31
CA LYS A 243 -37.05 4.25 0.28
C LYS A 243 -35.59 4.17 -0.14
N PHE A 244 -34.68 4.01 0.82
CA PHE A 244 -33.26 3.84 0.54
C PHE A 244 -32.99 2.56 -0.25
N MET A 245 -33.64 1.44 0.09
CA MET A 245 -33.56 0.20 -0.68
C MET A 245 -34.08 0.37 -2.12
N GLU A 246 -35.17 1.12 -2.32
CA GLU A 246 -35.73 1.46 -3.65
C GLU A 246 -34.73 2.23 -4.54
N LEU A 247 -33.88 3.06 -3.95
CA LEU A 247 -32.86 3.83 -4.69
C LEU A 247 -31.67 2.97 -5.13
N LEU A 248 -31.31 1.95 -4.34
CA LEU A 248 -30.12 1.13 -4.57
C LEU A 248 -30.36 -0.12 -5.42
N TYR A 249 -31.59 -0.62 -5.47
CA TYR A 249 -31.93 -1.86 -6.15
C TYR A 249 -32.88 -1.63 -7.32
N THR A 250 -32.77 -2.49 -8.32
CA THR A 250 -33.54 -2.40 -9.57
C THR A 250 -35.04 -2.66 -9.45
N ASN A 251 -35.48 -3.30 -8.37
CA ASN A 251 -36.85 -3.77 -8.18
C ASN A 251 -37.48 -3.12 -6.94
N PRO A 252 -38.82 -3.06 -6.85
CA PRO A 252 -39.47 -2.31 -5.79
C PRO A 252 -39.29 -2.94 -4.40
N TRP A 253 -39.20 -2.12 -3.36
CA TRP A 253 -39.01 -2.53 -1.96
C TRP A 253 -40.08 -1.97 -1.02
N GLU A 254 -40.63 -0.79 -1.31
CA GLU A 254 -41.67 -0.19 -0.44
C GLU A 254 -42.90 -1.09 -0.28
N LYS A 255 -43.27 -1.82 -1.34
CA LYS A 255 -44.40 -2.75 -1.40
C LYS A 255 -44.13 -4.14 -0.81
N LEU A 256 -42.90 -4.45 -0.39
CA LEU A 256 -42.59 -5.76 0.19
C LEU A 256 -43.17 -5.84 1.60
N GLU A 257 -44.09 -6.77 1.89
CA GLU A 257 -44.66 -6.91 3.23
C GLU A 257 -43.63 -7.43 4.25
N THR A 258 -43.84 -7.12 5.54
CA THR A 258 -43.02 -7.69 6.64
C THR A 258 -43.18 -9.21 6.69
N GLY A 259 -42.09 -9.92 6.98
CA GLY A 259 -42.05 -11.39 6.99
C GLY A 259 -41.88 -12.01 5.60
N ARG A 260 -41.70 -11.20 4.55
CA ARG A 260 -41.41 -11.65 3.19
C ARG A 260 -39.95 -11.42 2.83
N CYS A 261 -39.49 -12.19 1.85
CA CYS A 261 -38.19 -11.99 1.22
C CYS A 261 -38.35 -11.73 -0.28
N ARG A 262 -37.35 -11.06 -0.86
CA ARG A 262 -37.28 -10.76 -2.29
C ARG A 262 -35.83 -10.82 -2.73
N TYR A 263 -35.58 -11.38 -3.92
CA TYR A 263 -34.28 -11.31 -4.56
C TYR A 263 -34.12 -9.94 -5.22
N GLY A 264 -32.97 -9.31 -5.01
CA GLY A 264 -32.64 -7.99 -5.52
C GLY A 264 -31.34 -8.01 -6.32
N ILE A 265 -31.30 -7.16 -7.34
CA ILE A 265 -30.08 -6.86 -8.11
C ILE A 265 -29.73 -5.40 -7.89
N MET A 266 -28.51 -5.15 -7.43
CA MET A 266 -27.92 -3.83 -7.29
C MET A 266 -27.07 -3.55 -8.52
N LEU A 267 -27.24 -2.37 -9.12
CA LEU A 267 -26.44 -1.93 -10.26
C LEU A 267 -25.52 -0.79 -9.82
N ARG A 268 -24.47 -0.56 -10.59
CA ARG A 268 -23.78 0.72 -10.59
C ARG A 268 -24.55 1.73 -11.42
N GLU A 269 -24.12 2.98 -11.36
CA GLU A 269 -24.66 4.10 -12.15
C GLU A 269 -24.56 3.88 -13.67
N ASP A 270 -23.56 3.11 -14.12
CA ASP A 270 -23.38 2.72 -15.52
C ASP A 270 -24.34 1.59 -15.97
N GLY A 271 -25.23 1.12 -15.09
CA GLY A 271 -26.24 0.11 -15.37
C GLY A 271 -25.73 -1.34 -15.32
N PHE A 272 -24.47 -1.58 -14.97
CA PHE A 272 -23.94 -2.94 -14.83
C PHE A 272 -24.16 -3.50 -13.43
N ILE A 273 -24.35 -4.82 -13.34
CA ILE A 273 -24.55 -5.54 -12.07
C ILE A 273 -23.35 -5.30 -11.15
N TYR A 274 -23.66 -4.87 -9.93
CA TYR A 274 -22.69 -4.62 -8.88
C TYR A 274 -22.66 -5.74 -7.84
N ASP A 275 -23.84 -6.16 -7.38
CA ASP A 275 -24.05 -7.28 -6.48
C ASP A 275 -25.53 -7.72 -6.50
N ASP A 276 -25.84 -8.82 -5.83
CA ASP A 276 -27.18 -9.38 -5.75
C ASP A 276 -27.39 -10.15 -4.44
N GLY A 277 -28.64 -10.47 -4.15
CA GLY A 277 -28.94 -11.34 -3.01
C GLY A 277 -30.41 -11.33 -2.61
N VAL A 278 -30.72 -12.05 -1.55
CA VAL A 278 -32.07 -12.11 -0.98
C VAL A 278 -32.15 -11.17 0.21
N VAL A 279 -33.15 -10.30 0.21
CA VAL A 279 -33.41 -9.38 1.30
C VAL A 279 -34.72 -9.79 1.96
N GLY A 280 -34.70 -9.93 3.29
CA GLY A 280 -35.90 -10.13 4.11
C GLY A 280 -36.34 -8.82 4.76
N ARG A 281 -37.62 -8.48 4.71
CA ARG A 281 -38.19 -7.37 5.49
C ARG A 281 -38.60 -7.90 6.86
N LEU A 282 -37.80 -7.60 7.89
CA LEU A 282 -38.00 -8.10 9.25
C LEU A 282 -39.04 -7.29 10.03
N ALA A 283 -39.15 -5.99 9.74
CA ALA A 283 -40.13 -5.07 10.29
C ALA A 283 -40.45 -3.97 9.25
N PRO A 284 -41.48 -3.12 9.47
CA PRO A 284 -41.78 -2.01 8.56
C PRO A 284 -40.57 -1.11 8.24
N ASP A 285 -39.66 -0.95 9.18
CA ASP A 285 -38.48 -0.09 9.14
C ASP A 285 -37.15 -0.89 9.22
N ARG A 286 -37.17 -2.21 8.96
CA ARG A 286 -35.98 -3.07 9.09
C ARG A 286 -35.86 -4.12 8.01
N PHE A 287 -34.73 -4.15 7.33
CA PHE A 287 -34.36 -5.14 6.33
C PHE A 287 -33.10 -5.91 6.73
N HIS A 288 -33.09 -7.21 6.43
CA HIS A 288 -31.92 -8.08 6.48
C HIS A 288 -31.47 -8.34 5.05
N VAL A 289 -30.43 -7.64 4.62
CA VAL A 289 -29.88 -7.71 3.28
C VAL A 289 -28.80 -8.78 3.26
N THR A 290 -28.92 -9.77 2.37
CA THR A 290 -27.80 -10.66 2.05
C THR A 290 -27.14 -10.23 0.75
N THR A 291 -25.81 -10.36 0.68
CA THR A 291 -24.98 -10.02 -0.48
C THR A 291 -24.12 -11.22 -0.85
N THR A 292 -23.43 -11.15 -1.99
CA THR A 292 -22.42 -12.16 -2.32
C THR A 292 -21.32 -12.22 -1.24
N THR A 293 -20.64 -13.37 -1.11
CA THR A 293 -19.53 -13.53 -0.13
C THR A 293 -18.38 -12.56 -0.41
N GLY A 294 -17.99 -12.41 -1.68
CA GLY A 294 -16.92 -11.49 -2.08
C GLY A 294 -17.33 -10.02 -2.06
N GLY A 295 -18.61 -9.73 -2.27
CA GLY A 295 -19.16 -8.37 -2.32
C GLY A 295 -19.43 -7.74 -0.96
N ALA A 296 -19.45 -8.51 0.14
CA ALA A 296 -19.92 -8.02 1.44
C ALA A 296 -19.33 -6.69 1.91
N PRO A 297 -17.98 -6.48 1.93
CA PRO A 297 -17.42 -5.20 2.36
C PRO A 297 -17.73 -4.08 1.35
N ARG A 298 -17.73 -4.43 0.06
CA ARG A 298 -17.94 -3.48 -1.03
C ARG A 298 -19.38 -2.95 -1.04
N VAL A 299 -20.37 -3.82 -0.88
CA VAL A 299 -21.79 -3.42 -0.81
C VAL A 299 -22.03 -2.55 0.41
N MET A 300 -21.52 -2.93 1.59
CA MET A 300 -21.65 -2.09 2.79
C MET A 300 -21.08 -0.69 2.56
N ASN A 301 -19.86 -0.59 2.01
CA ASN A 301 -19.24 0.69 1.70
C ASN A 301 -20.02 1.49 0.66
N HIS A 302 -20.58 0.84 -0.36
CA HIS A 302 -21.39 1.51 -1.37
C HIS A 302 -22.69 2.07 -0.78
N MET A 303 -23.36 1.31 0.10
CA MET A 303 -24.55 1.80 0.79
C MET A 303 -24.21 2.98 1.71
N GLU A 304 -23.12 2.90 2.47
CA GLU A 304 -22.64 4.01 3.32
C GLU A 304 -22.27 5.24 2.51
N ASP A 305 -21.57 5.08 1.39
CA ASP A 305 -21.19 6.17 0.50
C ASP A 305 -22.42 6.95 0.04
N TYR A 306 -23.41 6.30 -0.57
CA TYR A 306 -24.63 6.97 -1.03
C TYR A 306 -25.45 7.55 0.12
N LEU A 307 -25.52 6.88 1.27
CA LEU A 307 -26.23 7.41 2.42
C LEU A 307 -25.57 8.69 2.94
N GLN A 308 -24.24 8.76 2.97
CA GLN A 308 -23.50 9.91 3.49
C GLN A 308 -23.39 11.06 2.49
N THR A 309 -23.28 10.78 1.20
CA THR A 309 -22.95 11.78 0.18
C THR A 309 -24.16 12.24 -0.63
N GLU A 310 -25.04 11.32 -1.04
CA GLU A 310 -26.17 11.62 -1.93
C GLU A 310 -27.50 11.73 -1.17
N PHE A 311 -27.69 10.90 -0.14
CA PHE A 311 -28.93 10.79 0.62
C PHE A 311 -28.79 11.07 2.13
N PRO A 312 -28.01 12.09 2.57
CA PRO A 312 -27.77 12.35 4.00
C PRO A 312 -29.03 12.81 4.76
N HIS A 313 -30.12 13.08 4.05
CA HIS A 313 -31.40 13.47 4.60
C HIS A 313 -32.30 12.27 4.97
N LEU A 314 -31.93 11.05 4.57
CA LEU A 314 -32.68 9.84 4.91
C LEU A 314 -32.27 9.34 6.31
N ASN A 315 -33.26 9.00 7.14
CA ASN A 315 -33.03 8.40 8.44
C ASN A 315 -32.88 6.89 8.29
N VAL A 316 -31.67 6.46 7.94
CA VAL A 316 -31.29 5.06 7.77
C VAL A 316 -29.98 4.80 8.50
N TRP A 317 -29.85 3.64 9.11
CA TRP A 317 -28.63 3.15 9.74
C TRP A 317 -28.31 1.78 9.19
N LEU A 318 -27.04 1.60 8.84
CA LEU A 318 -26.51 0.38 8.27
C LEU A 318 -25.64 -0.30 9.30
N THR A 319 -25.75 -1.62 9.42
CA THR A 319 -24.87 -2.39 10.31
C THR A 319 -24.51 -3.71 9.66
N SER A 320 -23.22 -3.93 9.42
CA SER A 320 -22.76 -5.25 9.02
C SER A 320 -22.96 -6.23 10.16
N ILE A 321 -23.77 -7.25 9.91
CA ILE A 321 -24.01 -8.40 10.81
C ILE A 321 -23.51 -9.69 10.17
N THR A 322 -22.56 -9.57 9.23
CA THR A 322 -22.01 -10.67 8.44
C THR A 322 -21.45 -11.78 9.32
N GLU A 323 -20.67 -11.43 10.33
CA GLU A 323 -20.02 -12.37 11.25
C GLU A 323 -20.87 -12.71 12.49
N GLN A 324 -21.97 -11.97 12.72
CA GLN A 324 -22.88 -12.24 13.82
C GLN A 324 -23.67 -13.54 13.61
N TRP A 325 -23.93 -13.91 12.35
CA TRP A 325 -24.81 -15.02 12.01
C TRP A 325 -24.10 -16.10 11.18
N ALA A 326 -24.11 -17.32 11.73
CA ALA A 326 -23.89 -18.53 10.95
C ALA A 326 -25.20 -18.92 10.23
N VAL A 327 -25.09 -19.48 9.03
CA VAL A 327 -26.24 -19.86 8.20
C VAL A 327 -26.02 -21.26 7.63
N ILE A 328 -26.94 -22.17 7.93
CA ILE A 328 -26.99 -23.51 7.33
C ILE A 328 -28.22 -23.58 6.43
N ALA A 329 -27.98 -23.73 5.13
CA ALA A 329 -29.04 -23.98 4.17
C ALA A 329 -29.37 -25.48 4.14
N VAL A 330 -30.58 -25.84 4.58
CA VAL A 330 -31.14 -27.18 4.44
C VAL A 330 -31.95 -27.22 3.14
N GLN A 331 -31.54 -28.04 2.17
CA GLN A 331 -32.08 -28.02 0.81
C GLN A 331 -32.50 -29.42 0.37
N GLY A 332 -33.57 -29.53 -0.42
CA GLY A 332 -34.08 -30.79 -0.99
C GLY A 332 -35.49 -31.18 -0.53
N PRO A 333 -36.08 -32.25 -1.10
CA PRO A 333 -37.48 -32.61 -0.84
C PRO A 333 -37.78 -32.96 0.62
N LYS A 334 -36.80 -33.46 1.38
CA LYS A 334 -36.95 -33.76 2.82
C LYS A 334 -36.57 -32.59 3.74
N SER A 335 -36.24 -31.42 3.21
CA SER A 335 -35.83 -30.25 4.02
C SER A 335 -36.88 -29.78 5.03
N ARG A 336 -38.17 -30.09 4.82
CA ARG A 336 -39.25 -29.78 5.77
C ARG A 336 -39.30 -30.76 6.95
N ASP A 337 -38.88 -32.00 6.72
CA ASP A 337 -38.89 -33.06 7.74
C ASP A 337 -37.66 -32.99 8.65
N ILE A 338 -36.57 -32.40 8.14
CA ILE A 338 -35.29 -32.17 8.82
C ILE A 338 -35.38 -30.87 9.63
#